data_AF-A0A4Y2H1C9-F1
#
_entry.id   AF-A0A4Y2H1C9-F1
#
_cell.length_a   1.000
_cell.length_b   1.000
_cell.length_c   1.000
_cell.angle_alpha   90.00
_cell.angle_beta   90.00
_cell.angle_gamma   90.00
#
_symmetry.space_group_name_H-M   'P 1'
#
loop_
_entity.id
_entity.type
_entity.pdbx_description
1 polymer ?
#
loop_
_entity_poly.entity_id
_entity_poly.type
_entity_poly.pdbx_seq_one_letter_code
_entity_poly.pdbx_strand_id
1 'polypeptide(L)'
;MRSKSEQFASALGNQDFKASTNWLNGFKDGNGISFKAVCGESGAVNIQAADEWRKHLKEIIQEKKQKNIFNVDETGRFYKCIPNKILAFKREACSG
;
A
#
# COMPACT_ATOMS: atom_id res chain seq x y z
N MET A 1 -9.88 9.17 11.18
CA MET A 1 -10.66 10.26 10.56
C MET A 1 -11.64 10.86 11.55
N ARG A 2 -12.69 10.14 12.02
CA ARG A 2 -13.65 10.63 13.04
C ARG A 2 -13.01 11.39 14.22
N SER A 3 -12.18 10.69 15.00
CA SER A 3 -11.52 11.28 16.17
C SER A 3 -10.66 12.51 15.81
N LYS A 4 -9.99 12.49 14.66
CA LYS A 4 -9.18 13.62 14.21
C LYS A 4 -10.04 14.82 13.80
N SER A 5 -11.17 14.58 13.12
CA SER A 5 -12.15 15.62 12.77
C SER A 5 -12.74 16.29 14.02
N GLU A 6 -13.06 15.51 15.05
CA GLU A 6 -13.57 16.04 16.33
C GLU A 6 -12.49 16.84 17.09
N GLN A 7 -11.24 16.39 17.09
CA GLN A 7 -10.11 17.16 17.65
C GLN A 7 -9.94 18.51 16.95
N PHE A 8 -9.99 18.54 15.62
CA PHE A 8 -9.91 19.80 14.87
C PHE A 8 -11.10 20.71 15.15
N ALA A 9 -12.32 20.17 15.21
CA ALA A 9 -13.50 20.96 15.54
C ALA A 9 -13.38 21.59 16.94
N SER A 10 -12.91 20.82 17.93
CA SER A 10 -12.63 21.32 19.28
C SER A 10 -11.58 22.43 19.27
N ALA A 11 -10.48 22.26 18.52
CA ALA A 11 -9.44 23.28 18.37
C ALA A 11 -9.94 24.56 17.67
N LEU A 12 -10.99 24.45 16.85
CA LEU A 12 -11.66 25.58 16.18
C LEU A 12 -12.82 26.18 17.01
N GLY A 13 -12.99 25.75 18.27
CA GLY A 13 -14.02 26.27 19.18
C GLY A 13 -15.37 25.58 19.08
N ASN A 14 -15.50 24.50 18.30
CA ASN A 14 -16.73 23.72 18.18
C ASN A 14 -16.59 22.37 18.91
N GLN A 15 -16.83 22.39 20.22
CA GLN A 15 -16.64 21.22 21.10
C GLN A 15 -17.75 20.16 20.94
N ASP A 16 -18.94 20.59 20.51
CA ASP A 16 -20.12 19.70 20.36
C ASP A 16 -20.16 18.97 19.02
N PHE A 17 -19.26 19.32 18.10
CA PHE A 17 -19.19 18.67 16.80
C PHE A 17 -18.89 17.18 16.93
N LYS A 18 -19.75 16.35 16.33
CA LYS A 18 -19.56 14.91 16.19
C LYS A 18 -19.58 14.49 14.72
N ALA A 19 -18.50 13.83 14.31
CA ALA A 19 -18.37 13.35 12.94
C ALA A 19 -19.17 12.04 12.75
N SER A 20 -20.45 12.18 12.38
CA SER A 20 -21.33 11.05 12.04
C SER A 20 -20.78 10.24 10.86
N THR A 21 -21.24 8.99 10.71
CA THR A 21 -20.85 8.14 9.58
C THR A 21 -21.24 8.79 8.24
N ASN A 22 -22.43 9.40 8.16
CA ASN A 22 -22.89 10.08 6.94
C ASN A 22 -22.04 11.31 6.62
N TRP A 23 -21.70 12.12 7.63
CA TRP A 23 -20.82 13.26 7.44
C TRP A 23 -19.44 12.83 6.94
N LEU A 24 -18.86 11.77 7.52
CA LEU A 24 -17.57 11.24 7.07
C LEU A 24 -17.61 10.70 5.63
N ASN A 25 -18.69 10.04 5.24
CA ASN A 25 -18.85 9.55 3.87
C ASN A 25 -19.00 10.71 2.89
N GLY A 26 -19.87 11.69 3.19
CA GLY A 26 -20.01 12.89 2.37
C GLY A 26 -18.72 13.71 2.27
N PHE A 27 -17.97 13.85 3.37
CA PHE A 27 -16.66 14.50 3.38
C PHE A 27 -15.67 13.79 2.46
N LYS A 28 -15.61 12.45 2.52
CA LYS A 28 -14.73 11.67 1.63
C LYS A 28 -15.14 11.81 0.18
N ASP A 29 -16.42 11.70 -0.13
CA ASP A 29 -16.90 11.77 -1.51
C ASP A 29 -16.71 13.17 -2.10
N GLY A 30 -17.03 14.22 -1.34
CA GLY A 30 -16.83 15.61 -1.75
C GLY A 30 -15.36 15.99 -1.96
N ASN A 31 -14.44 15.38 -1.21
CA ASN A 31 -13.00 15.62 -1.35
C ASN A 31 -12.29 14.55 -2.20
N GLY A 32 -13.03 13.64 -2.83
CA GLY A 32 -12.45 12.57 -3.64
C GLY A 32 -11.50 11.65 -2.88
N ILE A 33 -11.72 11.42 -1.58
CA ILE A 33 -10.93 10.51 -0.74
C ILE A 33 -11.56 9.11 -0.79
N SER A 34 -10.72 8.09 -0.98
CA SER A 34 -11.13 6.69 -1.00
C SER A 34 -10.21 5.84 -0.12
N PHE A 35 -10.74 4.75 0.42
CA PHE A 35 -9.89 3.69 0.97
C PHE A 35 -9.29 2.90 -0.18
N LYS A 36 -7.96 2.89 -0.28
CA LYS A 36 -7.22 2.10 -1.26
C LYS A 36 -6.35 1.07 -0.54
N ALA A 37 -6.34 -0.15 -1.06
CA ALA A 37 -5.36 -1.15 -0.66
C ALA A 37 -4.00 -0.74 -1.24
N VAL A 38 -2.94 -0.80 -0.43
CA VAL A 38 -1.59 -0.60 -0.93
C VAL A 38 -1.19 -1.89 -1.65
N CYS A 39 -0.99 -1.83 -2.97
CA CYS A 39 -0.41 -2.94 -3.70
C CYS A 39 1.11 -2.83 -3.57
N GLY A 40 1.76 -3.89 -3.05
CA GLY A 40 3.21 -3.92 -2.83
C GLY A 40 4.03 -3.86 -4.12
N GLU A 41 3.42 -4.16 -5.27
CA GLU A 41 4.07 -4.08 -6.57
C GLU A 41 3.15 -3.37 -7.55
N SER A 42 3.52 -2.16 -7.95
CA SER A 42 2.90 -1.44 -9.07
C SER A 42 3.93 -1.08 -10.15
N GLY A 43 4.97 -1.89 -10.28
CA GLY A 43 6.02 -1.71 -11.27
C GLY A 43 5.56 -2.17 -12.65
N ALA A 44 5.83 -1.38 -13.69
CA ALA A 44 5.76 -1.87 -15.06
C ALA A 44 6.81 -2.98 -15.24
N VAL A 45 6.36 -4.22 -15.45
CA VAL A 45 7.26 -5.37 -15.62
C VAL A 45 7.76 -5.40 -17.06
N ASN A 46 9.09 -5.37 -17.25
CA ASN A 46 9.68 -5.66 -18.55
C ASN A 46 9.68 -7.18 -18.78
N ILE A 47 8.73 -7.65 -19.58
CA ILE A 47 8.52 -9.07 -19.87
C ILE A 47 9.75 -9.69 -20.55
N GLN A 48 10.39 -8.96 -21.47
CA GLN A 48 11.55 -9.45 -22.18
C GLN A 48 12.74 -9.66 -21.23
N ALA A 49 13.01 -8.68 -20.37
CA ALA A 49 14.05 -8.81 -19.35
C ALA A 49 13.75 -9.96 -18.36
N ALA A 50 12.49 -10.16 -18.00
CA ALA A 50 12.07 -11.28 -17.16
C ALA A 50 12.29 -12.64 -17.84
N ASP A 51 12.03 -12.75 -19.13
CA ASP A 51 12.23 -13.99 -19.89
C ASP A 51 13.72 -14.32 -20.12
N GLU A 52 14.54 -13.30 -20.38
CA GLU A 52 16.00 -13.44 -20.44
C GLU A 52 16.56 -13.88 -19.08
N TRP A 53 16.11 -13.25 -17.98
CA TRP A 53 16.50 -13.63 -16.63
C TRP A 53 16.09 -15.06 -16.27
N ARG A 54 14.89 -15.49 -16.70
CA ARG A 54 14.43 -16.88 -16.51
C ARG A 54 15.33 -17.91 -17.18
N LYS A 55 15.91 -17.60 -18.34
CA LYS A 55 16.87 -18.50 -19.02
C LYS A 55 18.16 -18.59 -18.21
N HIS A 56 18.71 -17.45 -17.81
CA HIS A 56 19.94 -17.39 -17.03
C HIS A 56 19.80 -18.07 -15.65
N LEU A 57 18.64 -17.91 -15.00
CA LEU A 57 18.36 -18.56 -13.72
C LEU A 57 18.42 -20.10 -13.82
N LYS A 58 17.99 -20.69 -14.94
CA LYS A 58 18.06 -22.13 -15.16
C LYS A 58 19.51 -22.62 -15.23
N GLU A 59 20.39 -21.86 -15.86
CA GLU A 59 21.83 -22.17 -15.94
C GLU A 59 22.45 -22.17 -14.53
N ILE A 60 22.17 -21.13 -13.75
CA ILE A 60 22.66 -21.01 -12.36
C ILE A 60 22.15 -22.17 -11.49
N ILE A 61 20.87 -22.55 -11.63
CA ILE A 61 20.27 -23.65 -10.86
C ILE A 61 20.94 -25.00 -11.21
N GLN A 62 21.27 -25.24 -12.48
CA GLN A 62 21.92 -26.47 -12.92
C GLN A 62 23.33 -26.65 -12.31
N GLU A 63 24.04 -25.55 -12.05
CA GLU A 63 25.36 -25.56 -11.41
C GLU A 63 25.31 -25.77 -9.89
N LYS A 64 24.13 -25.68 -9.26
CA LYS A 64 23.95 -25.82 -7.81
C LYS A 64 23.34 -27.17 -7.46
N LYS A 65 23.83 -27.76 -6.35
CA LYS A 65 23.15 -28.89 -5.72
C LYS A 65 21.82 -28.41 -5.16
N GLN A 66 20.75 -29.19 -5.33
CA GLN A 66 19.39 -28.85 -4.90
C GLN A 66 19.31 -28.41 -3.42
N LYS A 67 20.12 -29.01 -2.54
CA LYS A 67 20.22 -28.65 -1.11
C LYS A 67 20.75 -27.23 -0.82
N ASN A 68 21.28 -26.55 -1.83
CA ASN A 68 21.83 -25.20 -1.73
C ASN A 68 20.94 -24.14 -2.40
N ILE A 69 19.72 -24.52 -2.81
CA ILE A 69 18.75 -23.61 -3.42
C ILE A 69 17.75 -23.22 -2.33
N PHE A 70 17.78 -21.96 -1.92
CA PHE A 70 16.90 -21.40 -0.89
C PHE A 70 15.96 -20.38 -1.53
N ASN A 71 14.68 -20.43 -1.18
CA ASN A 71 13.74 -19.36 -1.51
C ASN A 71 13.87 -18.26 -0.46
N VAL A 72 14.25 -17.05 -0.87
CA VAL A 72 14.29 -15.86 0.00
C VAL A 72 13.35 -14.82 -0.61
N ASP A 73 12.06 -15.15 -0.62
CA ASP A 73 11.00 -14.32 -1.19
C ASP A 73 10.65 -13.13 -0.26
N GLU A 74 10.87 -13.28 1.05
CA GLU A 74 10.55 -12.25 2.03
C GLU A 74 11.75 -11.95 2.94
N THR A 75 12.43 -10.83 2.68
CA THR A 75 13.22 -10.15 3.71
C THR A 75 12.37 -9.02 4.30
N GLY A 76 11.72 -9.30 5.42
CA GLY A 76 10.85 -8.35 6.12
C GLY A 76 11.63 -7.19 6.75
N ARG A 77 11.78 -6.08 6.03
CA ARG A 77 12.23 -4.82 6.62
C ARG A 77 11.02 -4.12 7.27
N PHE A 78 10.76 -4.42 8.54
CA PHE A 78 9.72 -3.76 9.34
C PHE A 78 10.10 -2.31 9.68
N TYR A 79 10.14 -1.41 8.69
CA TYR A 79 10.25 0.02 8.95
C TYR A 79 8.92 0.69 8.65
N LYS A 80 8.14 0.93 9.73
CA LYS A 80 6.78 1.46 9.74
C LYS A 80 5.80 0.55 9.00
N CYS A 81 5.07 -0.29 9.74
CA CYS A 81 3.93 -1.05 9.23
C CYS A 81 2.92 -0.07 8.58
N ILE A 82 3.04 0.13 7.27
CA ILE A 82 2.04 0.88 6.50
C ILE A 82 0.77 0.04 6.60
N PRO A 83 -0.34 0.59 7.12
CA PRO A 83 -1.58 -0.16 7.16
C PRO A 83 -1.93 -0.57 5.72
N ASN A 84 -2.29 -1.84 5.53
CA ASN A 84 -2.67 -2.43 4.22
C ASN A 84 -3.75 -1.63 3.47
N LYS A 85 -4.44 -0.72 4.17
CA LYS A 85 -5.44 0.19 3.63
C LYS A 85 -5.13 1.61 4.06
N ILE A 86 -4.85 2.47 3.11
CA ILE A 86 -4.64 3.91 3.33
C ILE A 86 -5.82 4.71 2.77
N LEU A 87 -6.07 5.87 3.36
CA LEU A 87 -6.93 6.89 2.76
C LEU A 87 -6.10 7.63 1.73
N ALA A 88 -6.49 7.55 0.46
CA ALA A 88 -5.79 8.16 -0.66
C ALA A 88 -6.78 8.86 -1.59
N PHE A 89 -6.32 9.87 -2.33
CA PHE A 89 -7.16 10.53 -3.32
C PHE A 89 -7.51 9.56 -4.44
N LYS A 90 -8.75 9.63 -4.95
CA LYS A 90 -9.28 8.74 -6.00
C LYS A 90 -8.36 8.71 -7.24
N ARG A 91 -7.63 9.78 -7.52
CA ARG A 91 -6.74 9.92 -8.70
C ARG A 91 -5.27 9.53 -8.48
N GLU A 92 -4.85 9.22 -7.26
CA GLU A 92 -3.46 8.84 -6.98
C GLU A 92 -3.25 7.33 -7.10
N ALA A 93 -2.13 6.92 -7.70
CA ALA A 93 -1.70 5.53 -7.65
C ALA A 93 -1.26 5.18 -6.22
N CYS A 94 -1.65 4.00 -5.74
CA CYS A 94 -1.18 3.48 -4.44
C CYS A 94 -0.06 2.47 -4.68
N SER A 95 1.17 2.98 -4.76
CA SER A 95 2.40 2.20 -4.78
C SER A 95 2.97 2.10 -3.37
N GLY A 96 3.19 0.87 -2.89
CA GLY A 96 3.87 0.59 -1.61
C GLY A 96 5.39 0.65 -1.72
#